data_AF-A0A482VSN3-F1
#
_entry.id   AF-A0A482VSN3-F1
#
_cell.length_a   1.000
_cell.length_b   1.000
_cell.length_c   1.000
_cell.angle_alpha   90.00
_cell.angle_beta   90.00
_cell.angle_gamma   90.00
#
_symmetry.space_group_name_H-M   'P 1'
#
loop_
_entity.id
_entity.type
_entity.pdbx_description
1 polymer ?
#
loop_
_entity_poly.entity_id
_entity_poly.type
_entity_poly.pdbx_seq_one_letter_code
_entity_poly.pdbx_strand_id
1 'polypeptide(L)'
;MPVRKAIHAGSWYTDSGPELSRQLEYWLHQADLIHGPARAIIAPHAGYQYCGACGGHAYRQVSPVVDVPCLQQENIKLPFMTYT
;
A
#
# COMPACT_ATOMS: atom_id res chain seq x y z
N MET A 1 17.82 -13.00 9.62
CA MET A 1 16.67 -13.13 8.70
C MET A 1 17.12 -12.70 7.31
N PRO A 2 16.84 -13.45 6.23
CA PRO A 2 17.14 -12.98 4.88
C PRO A 2 16.16 -11.87 4.48
N VAL A 3 16.69 -10.78 3.92
CA VAL A 3 15.88 -9.69 3.36
C VAL A 3 15.42 -10.12 1.96
N ARG A 4 14.11 -10.10 1.71
CA ARG A 4 13.55 -10.34 0.36
C ARG A 4 13.82 -9.10 -0.51
N LYS A 5 14.45 -9.29 -1.66
CA LYS A 5 14.69 -8.21 -2.64
C LYS A 5 13.39 -7.80 -3.35
N ALA A 6 13.25 -6.52 -3.63
CA ALA A 6 12.17 -5.94 -4.41
C ALA A 6 12.40 -6.16 -5.92
N ILE A 7 12.18 -7.38 -6.40
CA ILE A 7 12.52 -7.80 -7.78
C ILE A 7 11.68 -7.12 -8.88
N HIS A 8 10.56 -6.48 -8.52
CA HIS A 8 9.69 -5.78 -9.46
C HIS A 8 9.88 -4.25 -9.44
N ALA A 9 10.78 -3.74 -8.58
CA ALA A 9 11.17 -2.34 -8.59
C ALA A 9 11.83 -1.99 -9.93
N GLY A 10 11.49 -0.83 -10.48
CA GLY A 10 11.95 -0.36 -11.79
C GLY A 10 11.16 -0.91 -12.97
N SER A 11 10.26 -1.88 -12.77
CA SER A 11 9.37 -2.39 -13.83
C SER A 11 7.89 -2.19 -13.51
N TRP A 12 7.41 -2.63 -12.34
CA TRP A 12 6.00 -2.52 -11.95
C TRP A 12 5.68 -1.23 -11.20
N TYR A 13 6.70 -0.70 -10.51
CA TYR A 13 6.69 0.57 -9.79
C TYR A 13 8.09 1.15 -9.86
N THR A 14 8.23 2.45 -9.63
CA THR A 14 9.55 3.10 -9.63
C THR A 14 10.45 2.53 -8.54
N ASP A 15 11.72 2.32 -8.86
CA ASP A 15 12.76 1.93 -7.91
C ASP A 15 13.27 3.10 -7.06
N SER A 16 12.96 4.33 -7.45
CA SER A 16 13.28 5.54 -6.69
C SER A 16 12.29 5.72 -5.54
N GLY A 17 12.75 5.50 -4.30
CA GLY A 17 11.96 5.70 -3.09
C GLY A 17 11.27 7.07 -3.01
N PRO A 18 11.98 8.20 -3.22
CA PRO A 18 11.37 9.53 -3.18
C PRO A 18 10.32 9.79 -4.27
N GLU A 19 10.47 9.18 -5.46
CA GLU A 19 9.45 9.27 -6.51
C GLU A 19 8.24 8.40 -6.13
N LEU A 20 8.47 7.18 -5.65
CA LEU A 20 7.41 6.27 -5.23
C LEU A 20 6.55 6.89 -4.12
N SER A 21 7.19 7.49 -3.11
CA SER A 21 6.50 8.16 -2.02
C SER A 21 5.58 9.27 -2.53
N ARG A 22 6.08 10.14 -3.43
CA ARG A 22 5.28 11.22 -4.02
C ARG A 22 4.08 10.69 -4.81
N GLN A 23 4.26 9.61 -5.59
CA GLN A 23 3.18 8.99 -6.34
C GLN A 23 2.09 8.41 -5.42
N LEU A 24 2.50 7.71 -4.36
CA LEU A 24 1.59 7.13 -3.38
C LEU A 24 0.84 8.21 -2.58
N GLU A 25 1.56 9.22 -2.10
CA GLU A 25 0.96 10.36 -1.40
C GLU A 25 -0.07 11.06 -2.29
N TYR A 26 0.27 11.31 -3.56
CA TYR A 26 -0.65 11.91 -4.50
C TYR A 26 -1.96 11.13 -4.63
N TRP A 27 -1.91 9.81 -4.84
CA TRP A 27 -3.13 8.99 -4.94
C TRP A 27 -3.91 8.90 -3.63
N LEU A 28 -3.21 8.84 -2.49
CA LEU A 28 -3.85 8.84 -1.17
C LEU A 28 -4.56 10.18 -0.88
N HIS A 29 -3.99 11.30 -1.32
CA HIS A 29 -4.59 12.62 -1.16
C HIS A 29 -5.81 12.86 -2.05
N GLN A 30 -5.89 12.19 -3.21
CA GLN A 30 -7.05 12.24 -4.09
C GLN A 30 -8.22 11.38 -3.60
N ALA A 31 -7.96 10.41 -2.71
CA ALA A 31 -8.97 9.51 -2.20
C ALA A 31 -9.67 10.08 -0.95
N ASP A 32 -11.00 10.00 -0.94
CA ASP A 32 -11.82 10.33 0.21
C ASP A 32 -11.82 9.20 1.25
N LEU A 33 -11.86 9.57 2.54
CA LEU A 33 -12.00 8.64 3.64
C LEU A 33 -13.49 8.44 3.97
N ILE A 34 -14.12 7.42 3.36
CA ILE A 34 -15.57 7.20 3.45
C ILE A 34 -15.92 5.94 4.28
N HIS A 35 -14.99 4.98 4.36
CA HIS A 35 -15.22 3.66 4.97
C HIS A 35 -14.28 3.37 6.16
N GLY A 36 -13.60 4.38 6.68
CA GLY A 36 -12.59 4.22 7.72
C GLY A 36 -13.16 4.02 9.14
N PRO A 37 -12.54 3.16 9.97
CA PRO A 37 -11.35 2.36 9.69
C PRO A 37 -11.67 0.98 9.09
N ALA A 38 -11.11 0.71 7.91
CA ALA A 38 -11.28 -0.57 7.24
C ALA A 38 -10.38 -1.65 7.85
N ARG A 39 -10.96 -2.76 8.31
CA ARG A 39 -10.22 -3.93 8.82
C ARG A 39 -9.61 -4.81 7.71
N ALA A 40 -10.17 -4.73 6.52
CA ALA A 40 -9.73 -5.48 5.34
C ALA A 40 -9.96 -4.62 4.09
N ILE A 41 -9.10 -4.80 3.09
CA ILE A 41 -9.19 -4.12 1.80
C ILE A 41 -8.96 -5.14 0.68
N ILE A 42 -9.52 -4.85 -0.49
CA ILE A 42 -9.19 -5.54 -1.74
C ILE A 42 -8.60 -4.47 -2.66
N ALA A 43 -7.38 -4.70 -3.13
CA ALA A 43 -6.67 -3.77 -4.00
C ALA A 43 -6.14 -4.50 -5.24
N PRO A 44 -6.08 -3.84 -6.40
CA PRO A 44 -5.46 -4.38 -7.60
C PRO A 44 -3.93 -4.50 -7.40
N HIS A 45 -3.32 -5.44 -8.12
CA HIS A 45 -1.88 -5.71 -8.06
C HIS A 45 -1.18 -5.54 -9.41
N ALA A 46 -1.76 -4.77 -10.34
CA ALA A 46 -1.10 -4.44 -11.60
C ALA A 46 0.05 -3.43 -11.38
N GLY A 47 0.79 -3.11 -12.44
CA GLY A 47 1.76 -2.01 -12.40
C GLY A 47 1.11 -0.70 -11.94
N TYR A 48 1.83 0.09 -11.15
CA TYR A 48 1.28 1.28 -10.48
C TYR A 48 0.81 2.36 -11.46
N GLN A 49 1.36 2.37 -12.67
CA GLN A 49 0.88 3.23 -13.76
C GLN A 49 -0.59 2.94 -14.14
N TYR A 50 -1.05 1.71 -13.98
CA TYR A 50 -2.40 1.28 -14.35
C TYR A 50 -3.36 1.31 -13.17
N CYS A 51 -2.90 0.92 -11.98
CA CYS A 51 -3.79 0.70 -10.84
C CYS A 51 -3.45 1.52 -9.59
N GLY A 52 -2.47 2.41 -9.64
CA GLY A 52 -2.02 3.20 -8.49
C GLY A 52 -3.14 4.05 -7.87
N ALA A 53 -3.89 4.78 -8.70
CA ALA A 53 -5.02 5.59 -8.24
C ALA A 53 -6.14 4.73 -7.60
N CYS A 54 -6.51 3.61 -8.24
CA CYS A 54 -7.52 2.69 -7.73
C CYS A 54 -7.09 2.08 -6.38
N GLY A 55 -5.83 1.65 -6.25
CA GLY A 55 -5.27 1.17 -4.99
C GLY A 55 -5.29 2.24 -3.90
N GLY A 56 -5.02 3.50 -4.24
CA GLY A 56 -5.09 4.64 -3.34
C GLY A 56 -6.43 4.74 -2.59
N HIS A 57 -7.55 4.55 -3.28
CA HIS A 57 -8.88 4.57 -2.65
C HIS A 57 -9.08 3.49 -1.59
N ALA A 58 -8.53 2.29 -1.81
CA ALA A 58 -8.62 1.19 -0.86
C ALA A 58 -7.72 1.44 0.35
N TYR A 59 -6.44 1.76 0.12
CA TYR A 59 -5.48 2.01 1.20
C TYR A 59 -5.82 3.23 2.05
N ARG A 60 -6.49 4.24 1.48
CA ARG A 60 -6.92 5.43 2.22
C ARG A 60 -7.84 5.11 3.39
N GLN A 61 -8.58 4.00 3.34
CA GLN A 61 -9.54 3.61 4.37
C GLN A 61 -8.90 2.96 5.61
N VAL A 62 -7.61 2.60 5.53
CA VAL A 62 -6.86 1.99 6.63
C VAL A 62 -6.39 3.10 7.57
N SER A 63 -6.61 2.95 8.88
CA SER A 63 -6.28 3.99 9.86
C SER A 63 -5.19 3.53 10.81
N PRO A 64 -3.98 4.12 10.74
CA PRO A 64 -2.85 3.70 11.57
C PRO A 64 -3.01 4.06 13.05
N VAL A 65 -4.08 4.77 13.45
CA VAL A 65 -4.31 5.23 14.84
C VAL A 65 -5.28 4.32 15.61
N VAL A 66 -6.15 3.59 14.91
CA VAL A 66 -7.15 2.72 15.53
C VAL A 66 -6.84 1.23 15.31
N ASP A 67 -6.05 0.90 14.29
CA ASP A 67 -5.56 -0.47 14.06
C ASP A 67 -4.31 -0.79 14.92
N VAL A 68 -3.67 0.22 15.52
CA VAL A 68 -2.43 0.08 16.31
C VAL A 68 -2.52 -0.72 17.61
N PRO A 69 -3.64 -0.81 18.37
CA PRO A 69 -3.64 -1.65 19.58
C PRO A 69 -3.36 -3.12 19.27
N CYS A 70 -3.68 -3.59 18.06
CA CYS A 70 -3.41 -4.96 17.60
C CYS A 70 -2.11 -5.05 16.78
N LEU A 71 -1.82 -4.03 15.95
CA LEU A 71 -0.65 -4.04 15.05
C LEU A 71 0.69 -3.69 15.73
N GLN A 72 0.70 -3.18 16.97
CA GLN A 72 1.95 -3.00 17.74
C GLN A 72 2.43 -4.26 18.47
N GLN A 73 1.62 -5.32 18.52
CA GLN A 73 2.06 -6.59 19.11
C GLN A 73 2.70 -7.54 18.10
N GLU A 74 2.48 -7.34 16.80
CA GLU A 74 3.08 -8.16 15.77
C GLU A 74 3.56 -7.25 14.64
N ASN A 75 4.87 -7.32 14.35
CA ASN A 75 5.58 -6.62 13.29
C ASN A 75 5.03 -7.02 11.91
N ILE A 76 3.81 -6.57 11.57
CA ILE A 76 3.09 -6.96 10.36
C ILE A 76 3.64 -6.13 9.21
N LYS A 77 4.69 -6.70 8.62
CA LYS A 77 5.01 -6.59 7.20
C LYS A 77 3.69 -6.67 6.43
N LEU A 78 3.27 -5.59 5.78
CA LEU A 78 2.15 -5.61 4.83
C LEU A 78 2.36 -6.82 3.90
N PRO A 79 1.50 -7.86 3.94
CA PRO A 79 1.62 -8.96 3.00
C PRO A 79 1.12 -8.43 1.66
N PHE A 80 2.05 -7.94 0.84
CA PHE A 80 1.83 -7.94 -0.61
C PHE A 80 1.70 -9.40 -1.01
N MET A 81 0.46 -9.90 -0.97
CA MET A 81 0.11 -11.25 -1.35
C MET A 81 0.04 -11.30 -2.89
N THR A 82 1.20 -11.24 -3.53
CA THR A 82 1.32 -11.61 -4.94
C THR A 82 1.28 -13.13 -4.99
N TYR A 83 0.13 -13.71 -5.37
CA TYR A 83 0.11 -15.07 -5.89
C TYR A 83 0.62 -14.99 -7.33
N THR A 84 1.94 -15.21 -7.49
CA THR A 84 2.64 -15.71 -8.67
C THR A 84 4.06 -16.06 -8.27
#